data_AF-A0AAN1UR40-F1
#
_entry.id   AF-A0AAN1UR40-F1
#
_cell.length_a   1.000
_cell.length_b   1.000
_cell.length_c   1.000
_cell.angle_alpha   90.00
_cell.angle_beta   90.00
_cell.angle_gamma   90.00
#
_symmetry.space_group_name_H-M   'P 1'
#
loop_
_entity.id
_entity.type
_entity.pdbx_description
1 polymer ?
#
loop_
_entity_poly.entity_id
_entity_poly.type
_entity_poly.pdbx_seq_one_letter_code
_entity_poly.pdbx_strand_id
1 'polypeptide(L)'
;MFLRSGFSLIELMVTIALVSLLLTLGVPSFNALLRTISLNTQANNFVAAINLARSEAIRRNTVVTLSASADNLTQHHWEAGWQIWVDGNGNGILDNGELLRGFPDMGGGVLSSNTSLLRFNSEGFLDGRTPLARVFSLRPDECRNEPSRDINITVAGRPSITEASCP
;
A
#
# COMPACT_ATOMS: atom_id res chain seq x y z
N MET A 1 -34.30 -24.71 -43.16
CA MET A 1 -34.47 -25.83 -42.22
C MET A 1 -33.17 -25.96 -41.43
N PHE A 2 -33.14 -25.45 -40.19
CA PHE A 2 -31.92 -25.40 -39.38
C PHE A 2 -31.62 -26.80 -38.82
N LEU A 3 -30.52 -27.40 -39.25
CA LEU A 3 -30.00 -28.64 -38.68
C LEU A 3 -29.58 -28.37 -37.23
N ARG A 4 -30.32 -28.92 -36.27
CA ARG A 4 -29.88 -29.00 -34.87
C ARG A 4 -28.77 -30.05 -34.79
N SER A 5 -27.51 -29.62 -34.93
CA SER A 5 -26.36 -30.44 -34.56
C SER A 5 -26.14 -30.29 -33.06
N GLY A 6 -26.46 -31.35 -32.29
CA GLY A 6 -26.12 -31.43 -30.87
C GLY A 6 -24.67 -31.89 -30.69
N PHE A 7 -23.99 -31.37 -29.68
CA PHE A 7 -22.67 -31.87 -29.26
C PHE A 7 -22.78 -33.36 -28.87
N SER A 8 -21.81 -34.17 -29.29
CA SER A 8 -21.74 -35.56 -28.85
C SER A 8 -21.26 -35.66 -27.38
N LEU A 9 -21.64 -36.72 -26.67
CA LEU A 9 -21.18 -36.96 -25.29
C LEU A 9 -19.64 -36.98 -25.21
N ILE A 10 -18.98 -37.59 -26.19
CA ILE A 10 -17.52 -37.64 -26.22
C ILE A 10 -16.90 -36.26 -26.45
N GLU A 11 -17.52 -35.41 -27.26
CA GLU A 11 -17.05 -34.04 -27.51
C GLU A 11 -17.18 -33.16 -26.25
N LEU A 12 -18.26 -33.32 -25.49
CA LEU A 12 -18.39 -32.66 -24.19
C LEU A 12 -17.32 -33.14 -23.20
N MET A 13 -17.03 -34.45 -23.16
CA MET A 13 -15.98 -34.99 -22.30
C MET A 13 -14.59 -34.46 -22.66
N VAL A 14 -14.27 -34.39 -23.96
CA VAL A 14 -12.98 -33.87 -24.42
C VAL A 14 -12.86 -32.37 -24.16
N THR A 15 -13.91 -31.59 -24.38
CA THR A 15 -13.89 -30.14 -24.10
C THR A 15 -13.70 -29.86 -22.61
N ILE A 16 -14.41 -30.57 -21.73
CA ILE A 16 -14.23 -30.42 -20.28
C ILE A 16 -12.81 -30.85 -19.85
N ALA A 17 -12.26 -31.91 -20.43
CA ALA A 17 -10.89 -32.35 -20.17
C ALA A 17 -9.83 -31.31 -20.58
N LEU A 18 -10.03 -30.63 -21.72
CA LEU A 18 -9.15 -29.56 -22.16
C LEU A 18 -9.30 -28.31 -21.29
N VAL A 19 -10.54 -27.93 -20.95
CA VAL A 19 -10.80 -26.78 -20.08
C VAL A 19 -10.19 -26.99 -18.69
N SER A 20 -10.32 -28.18 -18.10
CA SER A 20 -9.73 -28.46 -16.79
C SER A 20 -8.21 -28.37 -16.83
N LEU A 21 -7.57 -28.91 -17.88
CA LEU A 21 -6.12 -28.80 -18.08
C LEU A 21 -5.67 -27.33 -18.16
N LEU A 22 -6.39 -26.50 -18.93
CA LEU A 22 -6.09 -25.08 -19.06
C LEU A 22 -6.30 -24.32 -17.74
N LEU A 23 -7.35 -24.63 -16.99
CA LEU A 23 -7.63 -24.00 -15.69
C LEU A 23 -6.54 -24.31 -14.66
N THR A 24 -6.05 -25.56 -14.61
CA THR A 24 -4.97 -25.94 -13.68
C THR A 24 -3.70 -25.11 -13.92
N LEU A 25 -3.40 -24.78 -15.18
CA LEU A 25 -2.24 -23.95 -15.52
C LEU A 25 -2.52 -22.45 -15.41
N GLY A 26 -3.74 -22.01 -15.73
CA GLY A 26 -4.11 -20.60 -15.79
C GLY A 26 -4.41 -19.95 -14.44
N VAL A 27 -5.09 -20.66 -13.53
CA VAL A 27 -5.48 -20.16 -12.21
C VAL A 27 -4.29 -19.64 -11.38
N PRO A 28 -3.16 -20.37 -11.22
CA PRO A 28 -2.04 -19.86 -10.42
C PRO A 28 -1.45 -18.57 -11.01
N SER A 29 -1.34 -18.46 -12.34
CA SER A 29 -0.85 -17.24 -13.01
C SER A 29 -1.79 -16.05 -12.78
N PHE A 30 -3.10 -16.28 -12.82
CA PHE A 30 -4.09 -15.23 -12.59
C PHE A 30 -4.05 -14.73 -11.14
N ASN A 31 -3.91 -15.63 -10.16
CA ASN A 31 -3.75 -15.26 -8.76
C ASN A 31 -2.49 -14.42 -8.52
N ALA A 32 -1.37 -14.77 -9.15
CA ALA A 32 -0.13 -13.98 -9.05
C ALA A 32 -0.29 -12.56 -9.63
N LEU A 33 -1.04 -12.41 -10.73
CA LEU A 33 -1.37 -11.11 -11.30
C LEU A 33 -2.21 -10.27 -10.33
N LEU A 34 -3.27 -10.85 -9.74
CA LEU A 34 -4.11 -10.15 -8.77
C LEU A 34 -3.32 -9.69 -7.53
N ARG A 35 -2.43 -10.55 -7.00
CA ARG A 35 -1.52 -10.17 -5.89
C ARG A 35 -0.66 -8.97 -6.27
N THR A 36 -0.07 -8.98 -7.46
CA THR A 36 0.76 -7.86 -7.98
C THR A 36 -0.03 -6.56 -8.13
N ILE A 37 -1.26 -6.63 -8.65
CA ILE A 37 -2.16 -5.47 -8.76
C ILE A 37 -2.49 -4.91 -7.38
N SER A 38 -2.81 -5.78 -6.42
CA SER A 38 -3.11 -5.38 -5.04
C SER A 38 -1.93 -4.65 -4.40
N LEU A 39 -0.72 -5.24 -4.46
CA LEU A 39 0.51 -4.65 -3.93
C LEU A 39 0.81 -3.27 -4.54
N ASN A 40 0.71 -3.14 -5.87
CA ASN A 40 0.95 -1.87 -6.54
C ASN A 40 -0.09 -0.81 -6.13
N THR A 41 -1.36 -1.21 -5.99
CA THR A 41 -2.44 -0.32 -5.57
C THR A 41 -2.19 0.19 -4.15
N GLN A 42 -1.84 -0.71 -3.24
CA GLN A 42 -1.48 -0.40 -1.86
C GLN A 42 -0.28 0.55 -1.76
N ALA A 43 0.81 0.26 -2.49
CA ALA A 43 1.99 1.13 -2.53
C ALA A 43 1.64 2.53 -3.07
N ASN A 44 0.85 2.61 -4.15
CA ASN A 44 0.42 3.87 -4.73
C ASN A 44 -0.50 4.67 -3.80
N ASN A 45 -1.40 4.00 -3.07
CA ASN A 45 -2.26 4.65 -2.07
C ASN A 45 -1.43 5.27 -0.94
N PHE A 46 -0.41 4.57 -0.46
CA PHE A 46 0.49 5.10 0.57
C PHE A 46 1.32 6.29 0.04
N VAL A 47 1.86 6.18 -1.18
CA VAL A 47 2.56 7.29 -1.85
C VAL A 47 1.64 8.50 -2.05
N ALA A 48 0.37 8.28 -2.39
CA ALA A 48 -0.62 9.35 -2.50
C ALA A 48 -0.87 10.03 -1.14
N ALA A 49 -0.92 9.27 -0.04
CA ALA A 49 -1.03 9.83 1.30
C ALA A 49 0.19 10.65 1.71
N ILE A 50 1.40 10.20 1.39
CA ILE A 50 2.65 10.96 1.59
C ILE A 50 2.59 12.30 0.84
N ASN A 51 2.25 12.26 -0.46
CA ASN A 51 2.15 13.47 -1.28
C ASN A 51 1.05 14.40 -0.77
N LEU A 52 -0.08 13.86 -0.30
CA LEU A 52 -1.14 14.64 0.31
C LEU A 52 -0.65 15.36 1.57
N ALA A 53 -0.05 14.64 2.52
CA ALA A 53 0.49 15.23 3.75
C ALA A 53 1.51 16.34 3.46
N ARG A 54 2.43 16.09 2.52
CA ARG A 54 3.39 17.09 2.05
C ARG A 54 2.70 18.32 1.46
N SER A 55 1.71 18.13 0.60
CA SER A 55 0.99 19.24 -0.04
C SER A 55 0.19 20.05 0.98
N GLU A 56 -0.37 19.41 2.01
CA GLU A 56 -1.07 20.08 3.10
C GLU A 56 -0.11 20.91 3.97
N ALA A 57 1.11 20.43 4.22
CA ALA A 57 2.14 21.19 4.94
C ALA A 57 2.48 22.50 4.22
N ILE A 58 2.70 22.41 2.91
CA ILE A 58 3.00 23.57 2.06
C ILE A 58 1.79 24.51 1.99
N ARG A 59 0.60 23.98 1.73
CA ARG A 59 -0.63 24.77 1.57
C ARG A 59 -1.00 25.54 2.83
N ARG A 60 -0.79 24.93 3.99
CA ARG A 60 -1.15 25.51 5.30
C ARG A 60 -0.01 26.29 5.94
N ASN A 61 1.18 26.28 5.33
CA ASN A 61 2.40 26.89 5.87
C ASN A 61 2.66 26.48 7.33
N THR A 62 2.47 25.20 7.64
CA THR A 62 2.64 24.64 8.98
C THR A 62 3.10 23.18 8.90
N VAL A 63 3.48 22.60 10.04
CA VAL A 63 3.88 21.20 10.11
C VAL A 63 2.66 20.30 9.96
N VAL A 64 2.77 19.31 9.07
CA VAL A 64 1.78 18.25 8.90
C VAL A 64 2.45 16.91 9.09
N THR A 65 1.80 16.06 9.88
CA THR A 65 2.30 14.73 10.20
C THR A 65 1.42 13.68 9.55
N LEU A 66 2.07 12.70 8.92
CA LEU A 66 1.48 11.44 8.51
C LEU A 66 1.94 10.39 9.53
N SER A 67 1.02 9.75 10.24
CA SER A 67 1.36 8.71 11.23
C SER A 67 0.57 7.44 10.99
N ALA A 68 1.07 6.31 11.50
CA ALA A 68 0.25 5.12 11.66
C ALA A 68 -0.99 5.45 12.51
N SER A 69 -2.06 4.67 12.34
CA SER A 69 -3.26 4.80 13.16
C SER A 69 -2.93 4.71 14.65
N ALA A 70 -3.69 5.40 15.50
CA ALA A 70 -3.42 5.54 16.93
C ALA A 70 -3.21 4.18 17.65
N ASP A 71 -3.93 3.15 17.21
CA ASP A 71 -3.85 1.79 17.78
C ASP A 71 -2.51 1.08 17.49
N ASN A 72 -1.71 1.57 16.52
CA ASN A 72 -0.51 0.90 16.02
C ASN A 72 0.78 1.74 16.10
N LEU A 73 0.76 2.85 16.83
CA LEU A 73 1.92 3.74 16.98
C LEU A 73 3.15 3.06 17.59
N THR A 74 2.95 2.02 18.42
CA THR A 74 4.02 1.28 19.10
C THR A 74 4.61 0.15 18.25
N GLN A 75 3.83 -0.38 17.30
CA GLN A 75 4.24 -1.52 16.47
C GLN A 75 4.85 -1.08 15.14
N HIS A 76 4.74 0.20 14.77
CA HIS A 76 5.20 0.72 13.46
C HIS A 76 4.55 -0.01 12.28
N HIS A 77 3.32 -0.48 12.51
CA HIS A 77 2.50 -1.21 11.58
C HIS A 77 1.55 -0.23 10.90
N TRP A 78 1.79 0.00 9.61
CA TRP A 78 1.02 0.94 8.80
C TRP A 78 -0.10 0.24 8.03
N GLU A 79 -0.12 -1.09 8.01
CA GLU A 79 -1.13 -1.89 7.32
C GLU A 79 -2.54 -1.64 7.87
N ALA A 80 -2.68 -1.47 9.18
CA ALA A 80 -3.95 -1.23 9.85
C ALA A 80 -4.50 0.21 9.67
N GLY A 81 -3.86 0.99 8.80
CA GLY A 81 -4.27 2.35 8.44
C GLY A 81 -3.35 3.43 8.97
N TRP A 82 -3.54 4.63 8.44
CA TRP A 82 -2.74 5.81 8.75
C TRP A 82 -3.59 7.07 8.76
N GLN A 83 -3.04 8.14 9.29
CA GLN A 83 -3.73 9.40 9.47
C GLN A 83 -2.83 10.59 9.18
N ILE A 84 -3.42 11.63 8.61
CA ILE A 84 -2.78 12.92 8.32
C ILE A 84 -3.39 13.96 9.24
N TRP A 85 -2.56 14.73 9.92
CA TRP A 85 -2.97 15.75 10.88
C TRP A 85 -2.02 16.94 10.90
N VAL A 86 -2.53 18.10 11.33
CA VAL A 86 -1.78 19.36 11.41
C VAL A 86 -1.23 19.53 12.81
N ASP A 87 0.08 19.69 12.96
CA ASP A 87 0.72 20.00 14.25
C ASP A 87 0.79 21.53 14.42
N GLY A 88 -0.36 22.16 14.68
CA GLY A 88 -0.49 23.62 14.67
C GLY A 88 0.16 24.29 15.89
N ASN A 89 0.26 23.55 16.99
CA ASN A 89 0.84 24.00 18.26
C ASN A 89 2.31 23.56 18.45
N GLY A 90 2.84 22.70 17.58
CA GLY A 90 4.23 22.24 17.58
C GLY A 90 4.56 21.21 18.67
N ASN A 91 3.55 20.62 19.31
CA ASN A 91 3.72 19.65 20.40
C ASN A 91 4.04 18.23 19.89
N GLY A 92 3.79 17.97 18.60
CA GLY A 92 4.00 16.68 17.97
C GLY A 92 3.10 15.54 18.45
N ILE A 93 1.94 15.89 18.97
CA ILE A 93 0.89 14.98 19.42
C ILE A 93 -0.37 15.31 18.62
N LEU A 94 -1.14 14.29 18.25
CA LEU A 94 -2.44 14.52 17.62
C LEU A 94 -3.44 15.02 18.67
N ASP A 95 -3.87 16.27 18.56
CA ASP A 95 -4.91 16.85 19.40
C ASP A 95 -6.30 16.83 18.73
N ASN A 96 -7.34 17.08 19.55
CA ASN A 96 -8.71 17.18 19.04
C ASN A 96 -8.84 18.36 18.06
N GLY A 97 -9.31 18.08 16.85
CA GLY A 97 -9.46 19.07 15.77
C GLY A 97 -8.25 19.20 14.84
N GLU A 98 -7.15 18.48 15.09
CA GLU A 98 -5.97 18.50 14.22
C GLU A 98 -6.01 17.44 13.11
N LEU A 99 -6.85 16.42 13.25
CA LEU A 99 -7.02 15.36 12.24
C LEU A 99 -7.57 15.94 10.94
N LEU A 100 -6.81 15.79 9.85
CA LEU A 100 -7.26 16.15 8.50
C LEU A 100 -7.94 14.99 7.79
N ARG A 101 -7.33 13.80 7.87
CA ARG A 101 -7.82 12.62 7.15
C ARG A 101 -7.29 11.32 7.75
N GLY A 102 -8.20 10.40 8.04
CA GLY A 102 -7.89 9.00 8.31
C GLY A 102 -7.99 8.15 7.05
N PHE A 103 -7.17 7.11 6.98
CA PHE A 103 -7.18 6.09 5.96
C PHE A 103 -7.43 4.74 6.64
N PRO A 104 -8.32 3.90 6.08
CA PRO A 104 -8.62 2.60 6.65
C PRO A 104 -7.45 1.63 6.49
N ASP A 105 -7.61 0.46 7.09
CA ASP A 105 -6.77 -0.71 6.84
C ASP A 105 -6.57 -0.99 5.33
N MET A 106 -5.39 -1.50 4.98
CA MET A 106 -4.97 -1.78 3.61
C MET A 106 -5.70 -2.98 2.97
N GLY A 107 -6.40 -3.78 3.77
CA GLY A 107 -7.16 -4.95 3.31
C GLY A 107 -6.29 -6.16 2.94
N GLY A 108 -5.04 -6.19 3.40
CA GLY A 108 -4.08 -7.28 3.18
C GLY A 108 -2.64 -6.79 3.00
N GLY A 109 -1.67 -7.66 3.25
CA GLY A 109 -0.26 -7.31 3.25
C GLY A 109 0.18 -6.56 4.52
N VAL A 110 1.49 -6.47 4.71
CA VAL A 110 2.13 -5.83 5.86
C VAL A 110 2.96 -4.65 5.37
N LEU A 111 2.70 -3.46 5.91
CA LEU A 111 3.46 -2.24 5.62
C LEU A 111 4.27 -1.87 6.85
N SER A 112 5.52 -2.34 6.88
CA SER A 112 6.41 -2.16 8.02
C SER A 112 7.41 -1.05 7.78
N SER A 113 7.71 -0.30 8.84
CA SER A 113 8.84 0.62 8.89
C SER A 113 9.40 0.65 10.31
N ASN A 114 10.48 1.39 10.54
CA ASN A 114 10.99 1.66 11.89
C ASN A 114 10.64 3.07 12.36
N THR A 115 9.74 3.74 11.67
CA THR A 115 9.08 4.97 12.12
C THR A 115 7.56 4.79 12.07
N SER A 116 6.88 5.37 13.04
CA SER A 116 5.41 5.43 13.11
C SER A 116 4.87 6.79 12.68
N LEU A 117 5.75 7.72 12.31
CA LEU A 117 5.40 9.05 11.83
C LEU A 117 6.37 9.60 10.78
N LEU A 118 5.85 10.48 9.94
CA LEU A 118 6.56 11.28 8.95
C LEU A 118 6.07 12.71 9.10
N ARG A 119 6.97 13.65 9.41
CA ARG A 119 6.61 15.05 9.64
C ARG A 119 7.12 15.90 8.48
N PHE A 120 6.24 16.65 7.84
CA PHE A 120 6.57 17.57 6.77
C PHE A 120 6.52 19.00 7.29
N ASN A 121 7.57 19.77 7.03
CA ASN A 121 7.58 21.21 7.30
C ASN A 121 6.83 22.00 6.20
N SER A 122 6.72 23.32 6.36
CA SER A 122 6.05 24.20 5.39
C SER A 122 6.72 24.26 4.00
N GLU A 123 7.96 23.81 3.87
CA GLU A 123 8.67 23.68 2.58
C GLU A 123 8.42 22.31 1.92
N GLY A 124 7.73 21.40 2.62
CA GLY A 124 7.47 20.03 2.18
C GLY A 124 8.66 19.08 2.36
N PHE A 125 9.67 19.46 3.12
CA PHE A 125 10.78 18.60 3.53
C PHE A 125 10.41 17.84 4.81
N LEU A 126 11.04 16.68 5.00
CA LEU A 126 10.92 15.97 6.26
C LEU A 126 11.64 16.77 7.35
N ASP A 127 10.98 16.98 8.49
CA ASP A 127 11.60 17.67 9.61
C ASP A 127 12.69 16.81 10.28
N GLY A 128 13.62 17.46 10.98
CA GLY A 128 14.73 16.78 11.67
C GLY A 128 14.31 15.93 12.87
N ARG A 129 13.00 15.87 13.20
CA ARG A 129 12.45 15.01 14.25
C ARG A 129 11.98 13.65 13.71
N THR A 130 11.89 13.51 12.39
CA THR A 130 11.59 12.22 11.75
C THR A 130 12.82 11.30 11.81
N PRO A 131 12.70 10.04 12.28
CA PRO A 131 13.82 9.08 12.31
C PRO A 131 14.50 8.90 10.95
N LEU A 132 15.81 8.63 10.96
CA LEU A 132 16.67 8.60 9.76
C LEU A 132 16.32 7.53 8.73
N ALA A 133 15.56 6.52 9.12
CA ALA A 133 15.17 5.44 8.26
C ALA A 133 13.84 5.76 7.59
N ARG A 134 13.91 5.82 6.26
CA ARG A 134 12.89 6.38 5.36
C ARG A 134 12.36 5.33 4.40
N VAL A 135 12.46 4.06 4.79
CA VAL A 135 12.05 2.92 3.99
C VAL A 135 10.83 2.29 4.64
N PHE A 136 9.79 2.13 3.84
CA PHE A 136 8.59 1.38 4.18
C PHE A 136 8.57 0.15 3.31
N SER A 137 8.65 -1.02 3.93
CA SER A 137 8.62 -2.30 3.23
C SER A 137 7.21 -2.85 3.25
N LEU A 138 6.59 -2.84 2.07
CA LEU A 138 5.30 -3.45 1.79
C LEU A 138 5.51 -4.89 1.33
N ARG A 139 4.99 -5.83 2.12
CA ARG A 139 5.07 -7.26 1.86
C ARG A 139 3.67 -7.87 1.73
N PRO A 140 3.48 -8.89 0.88
CA PRO A 140 2.28 -9.72 0.91
C PRO A 140 2.14 -10.46 2.26
N ASP A 141 0.92 -10.89 2.60
CA ASP A 141 0.67 -11.72 3.79
C ASP A 141 1.44 -13.06 3.73
N GLU A 142 1.52 -13.64 2.54
CA GLU A 142 2.28 -14.87 2.26
C GLU A 142 3.59 -14.53 1.54
N CYS A 143 4.55 -14.01 2.29
CA CYS A 143 5.84 -13.60 1.72
C CYS A 143 6.73 -14.83 1.45
N ARG A 144 6.68 -15.40 0.23
CA ARG A 144 7.55 -16.54 -0.19
C ARG A 144 8.04 -16.39 -1.62
N ASN A 145 9.25 -15.83 -1.82
CA ASN A 145 9.80 -15.53 -3.15
C ASN A 145 8.84 -14.68 -4.03
N GLU A 146 7.92 -13.95 -3.40
CA GLU A 146 6.98 -13.07 -4.07
C GLU A 146 7.57 -11.66 -4.21
N PRO A 147 7.13 -10.89 -5.23
CA PRO A 147 7.50 -9.50 -5.35
C PRO A 147 7.01 -8.71 -4.12
N SER A 148 7.87 -7.83 -3.61
CA SER A 148 7.53 -6.84 -2.57
C SER A 148 7.82 -5.43 -3.08
N ARG A 149 7.42 -4.41 -2.32
CA ARG A 149 7.64 -3.00 -2.67
C ARG A 149 8.30 -2.29 -1.51
N ASP A 150 9.41 -1.62 -1.79
CA ASP A 150 10.01 -0.70 -0.84
C ASP A 150 9.67 0.74 -1.27
N ILE A 151 9.13 1.51 -0.33
CA ILE A 151 8.77 2.91 -0.54
C ILE A 151 9.81 3.73 0.19
N ASN A 152 10.68 4.35 -0.60
CA ASN A 152 11.78 5.19 -0.13
C ASN A 152 11.33 6.64 -0.13
N ILE A 153 11.67 7.38 0.93
CA ILE A 153 11.39 8.82 1.02
C ILE A 153 12.71 9.58 1.14
N THR A 154 12.89 10.62 0.35
CA THR A 154 14.06 11.51 0.47
C THR A 154 13.86 12.51 1.62
N VAL A 155 14.94 13.14 2.10
CA VAL A 155 14.83 14.28 3.05
C VAL A 155 13.98 15.41 2.48
N ALA A 156 13.95 15.55 1.16
CA ALA A 156 13.12 16.51 0.46
C ALA A 156 11.63 16.10 0.38
N GLY A 157 11.21 15.06 1.11
CA GLY A 157 9.83 14.58 1.18
C GLY A 157 9.32 13.94 -0.11
N ARG A 158 10.20 13.49 -1.01
CA ARG A 158 9.79 12.85 -2.27
C ARG A 158 9.72 11.33 -2.08
N PRO A 159 8.56 10.69 -2.28
CA PRO A 159 8.46 9.24 -2.27
C PRO A 159 8.89 8.63 -3.63
N SER A 160 9.47 7.43 -3.59
CA SER A 160 9.75 6.59 -4.75
C SER A 160 9.55 5.13 -4.41
N ILE A 161 8.96 4.37 -5.32
CA ILE A 161 8.74 2.93 -5.17
C ILE A 161 9.89 2.20 -5.86
N THR A 162 10.48 1.22 -5.17
CA THR A 162 11.43 0.27 -5.73
C THR A 162 10.91 -1.15 -5.57
N GLU A 163 11.20 -2.01 -6.53
CA GLU A 163 10.90 -3.44 -6.40
C GLU A 163 11.88 -4.08 -5.42
N ALA A 164 11.34 -4.96 -4.58
CA ALA A 164 12.10 -5.78 -3.65
C ALA A 164 11.60 -7.23 -3.75
N SER A 165 12.27 -8.12 -3.03
CA SER A 165 11.86 -9.53 -2.90
C SER A 165 11.57 -9.85 -1.45
N CYS A 166 10.59 -10.71 -1.23
CA CYS A 166 10.41 -11.38 0.05
C CYS A 166 11.68 -12.18 0.40
N PRO A 167 12.18 -12.09 1.66
CA PRO A 167 13.27 -12.95 2.12
C PRO A 167 12.90 -14.43 2.14
#